data_AF-A1B4Q9-F1
#
_entry.id   AF-A1B4Q9-F1
#
_cell.length_a   1.000
_cell.length_b   1.000
_cell.length_c   1.000
_cell.angle_alpha   90.00
_cell.angle_beta   90.00
_cell.angle_gamma   90.00
#
_symmetry.space_group_name_H-M   'P 1'
#
loop_
_entity.id
_entity.type
_entity.pdbx_description
1 polymer ?
#
loop_
_entity_poly.entity_id
_entity_poly.type
_entity_poly.pdbx_seq_one_letter_code
_entity_poly.pdbx_strand_id
1 'polypeptide(L)'
;MSQKQVAERIGVSMQQLQKYETAVNRISASRLVEIANVLQVPPAELLAATGCYEAVGMDQYNRAEALVEILSGVSDSTLNLLMAMLHQISSERENSGTEVGINSSPLQ
;
A
#
# COMPACT_ATOMS: atom_id res chain seq x y z
N MET A 1 -5.27 -20.85 -3.96
CA MET A 1 -3.84 -20.90 -4.34
C MET A 1 -3.12 -21.85 -3.39
N SER A 2 -2.19 -22.69 -3.85
CA SER A 2 -1.45 -23.61 -2.96
C SER A 2 -0.19 -22.97 -2.37
N GLN A 3 0.30 -23.48 -1.23
CA GLN A 3 1.57 -23.04 -0.63
C GLN A 3 2.76 -23.15 -1.59
N LYS A 4 2.83 -24.23 -2.36
CA LYS A 4 3.88 -24.41 -3.36
C LYS A 4 3.88 -23.28 -4.40
N GLN A 5 2.69 -22.87 -4.85
CA GLN A 5 2.54 -21.75 -5.79
C GLN A 5 2.91 -20.40 -5.16
N VAL A 6 2.59 -20.17 -3.89
CA VAL A 6 3.03 -18.96 -3.16
C VAL A 6 4.55 -18.91 -3.09
N ALA A 7 5.17 -20.03 -2.67
CA ALA A 7 6.62 -20.15 -2.53
C ALA A 7 7.34 -19.91 -3.87
N GLU A 8 6.85 -20.50 -4.95
CA GLU A 8 7.35 -20.27 -6.31
C GLU A 8 7.24 -18.80 -6.74
N ARG A 9 6.09 -18.16 -6.48
CA ARG A 9 5.85 -16.76 -6.86
C ARG A 9 6.70 -15.75 -6.10
N ILE A 10 7.06 -16.03 -4.85
CA ILE A 10 7.96 -15.19 -4.05
C ILE A 10 9.41 -15.67 -4.08
N GLY A 11 9.73 -16.72 -4.86
CA GLY A 11 11.09 -17.22 -5.04
C GLY A 11 11.74 -17.83 -3.78
N VAL A 12 10.96 -18.53 -2.94
CA VAL A 12 11.47 -19.25 -1.76
C VAL A 12 11.15 -20.74 -1.83
N SER A 13 11.86 -21.56 -1.05
CA SER A 13 11.52 -22.99 -0.96
C SER A 13 10.23 -23.21 -0.16
N MET A 14 9.54 -24.32 -0.40
CA MET A 14 8.33 -24.68 0.36
C MET A 14 8.61 -24.79 1.87
N GLN A 15 9.76 -25.35 2.24
CA GLN A 15 10.20 -25.40 3.63
C GLN A 15 10.41 -23.99 4.21
N GLN A 16 10.93 -23.05 3.42
CA GLN A 16 11.12 -21.68 3.86
C GLN A 16 9.78 -20.96 4.07
N LEU A 17 8.82 -21.16 3.16
CA LEU A 17 7.46 -20.66 3.35
C LEU A 17 6.81 -21.25 4.61
N GLN A 18 7.01 -22.54 4.88
CA GLN A 18 6.50 -23.17 6.09
C GLN A 18 7.15 -22.60 7.36
N LYS A 19 8.44 -22.25 7.32
CA LYS A 19 9.12 -21.52 8.42
C LYS A 19 8.58 -20.10 8.64
N TYR A 20 8.09 -19.46 7.58
CA TYR A 20 7.40 -18.17 7.67
C TYR A 20 6.03 -18.31 8.34
N GLU A 21 5.22 -19.28 7.92
CA GLU A 21 3.89 -19.53 8.50
C GLU A 21 3.94 -19.94 9.97
N THR A 22 4.95 -20.71 10.36
CA THR A 22 5.15 -21.16 11.75
C THR A 22 5.90 -20.14 12.60
N ALA A 23 6.20 -18.96 12.07
CA ALA A 23 6.96 -17.89 12.72
C ALA A 23 8.37 -18.30 13.23
N VAL A 24 8.89 -19.45 12.80
CA VAL A 24 10.28 -19.88 13.07
C VAL A 24 11.27 -18.91 12.44
N ASN A 25 10.95 -18.42 11.24
CA ASN A 25 11.72 -17.37 10.57
C ASN A 25 10.90 -16.07 10.52
N ARG A 26 11.51 -14.98 10.99
CA ARG A 26 10.93 -13.63 10.79
C ARG A 26 11.01 -13.22 9.32
N ILE A 27 10.03 -12.45 8.90
CA ILE A 27 9.89 -11.95 7.53
C ILE A 27 10.14 -10.43 7.56
N SER A 28 10.85 -9.89 6.57
CA SER A 28 10.99 -8.44 6.41
C SER A 28 9.70 -7.81 5.90
N ALA A 29 9.48 -6.52 6.17
CA ALA A 29 8.29 -5.80 5.70
C ALA A 29 8.12 -5.88 4.16
N SER A 30 9.21 -5.73 3.40
CA SER A 30 9.18 -5.85 1.93
C SER A 30 8.67 -7.22 1.48
N ARG A 31 9.12 -8.29 2.15
CA ARG A 31 8.72 -9.66 1.80
C ARG A 31 7.27 -9.93 2.20
N LEU A 32 6.81 -9.37 3.31
CA LEU A 32 5.40 -9.42 3.71
C LEU A 32 4.49 -8.75 2.67
N VAL A 33 4.90 -7.60 2.13
CA VAL A 33 4.18 -6.92 1.04
C VAL A 33 4.15 -7.76 -0.24
N GLU A 34 5.26 -8.39 -0.63
CA GLU A 34 5.28 -9.32 -1.78
C GLU A 34 4.30 -10.49 -1.59
N ILE A 35 4.26 -11.09 -0.40
CA ILE A 35 3.33 -12.18 -0.07
C ILE A 35 1.88 -11.69 -0.17
N ALA A 36 1.58 -10.50 0.34
CA ALA A 36 0.26 -9.89 0.26
C ALA A 36 -0.18 -9.65 -1.20
N ASN A 37 0.73 -9.13 -2.04
CA ASN A 37 0.47 -8.94 -3.47
C ASN A 37 0.18 -10.25 -4.19
N VAL A 38 0.94 -11.30 -3.89
CA VAL A 38 0.76 -12.65 -4.46
C VAL A 38 -0.59 -13.24 -4.04
N LEU A 39 -1.01 -13.00 -2.81
CA LEU A 39 -2.29 -13.43 -2.25
C LEU A 39 -3.47 -12.51 -2.62
N GLN A 40 -3.21 -11.37 -3.27
CA GLN A 40 -4.21 -10.35 -3.62
C GLN A 40 -4.99 -9.81 -2.42
N VAL A 41 -4.31 -9.64 -1.28
CA VAL A 41 -4.88 -9.02 -0.08
C VAL A 41 -4.07 -7.78 0.30
N PRO A 42 -4.67 -6.78 0.96
CA PRO A 42 -3.91 -5.71 1.59
C PRO A 42 -2.89 -6.29 2.59
N PRO A 43 -1.65 -5.76 2.66
CA PRO A 43 -0.65 -6.20 3.64
C PRO A 43 -1.15 -6.15 5.10
N ALA A 44 -2.07 -5.23 5.39
CA ALA A 44 -2.72 -5.10 6.69
C ALA A 44 -3.49 -6.36 7.11
N GLU A 45 -4.08 -7.12 6.17
CA GLU A 45 -4.79 -8.36 6.48
C GLU A 45 -3.85 -9.49 6.94
N LEU A 46 -2.56 -9.46 6.57
CA LEU A 46 -1.58 -10.41 7.08
C LEU A 46 -1.09 -10.05 8.49
N LEU A 47 -1.07 -8.76 8.81
CA LEU A 47 -0.74 -8.22 10.14
C LEU A 47 -1.94 -8.29 11.10
N ALA A 48 -3.12 -8.54 10.56
CA ALA A 48 -4.33 -8.75 11.33
C ALA A 48 -4.17 -9.90 12.33
N ALA A 49 -3.69 -11.06 11.89
CA ALA A 49 -3.60 -12.22 12.79
C ALA A 49 -2.69 -12.03 14.03
N THR A 50 -1.86 -10.99 14.10
CA THR A 50 -0.91 -10.75 15.21
C THR A 50 -1.47 -10.01 16.43
N GLY A 51 -2.76 -9.65 16.48
CA GLY A 51 -3.39 -9.01 17.66
C GLY A 51 -2.87 -7.61 18.00
N CYS A 52 -1.91 -7.10 17.24
CA CYS A 52 -1.40 -5.72 17.30
C CYS A 52 -2.13 -4.76 16.35
N TYR A 53 -3.20 -5.23 15.72
CA TYR A 53 -4.12 -4.47 14.86
C TYR A 53 -5.56 -4.46 15.43
N GLU A 54 -5.74 -4.84 16.71
CA GLU A 54 -7.07 -4.85 17.32
C GLU A 54 -7.73 -3.47 17.11
N ALA A 55 -8.80 -3.49 16.31
CA ALA A 55 -9.65 -2.38 15.89
C ALA A 55 -9.09 -1.37 14.86
N VAL A 56 -8.89 -1.81 13.62
CA VAL A 56 -9.37 -1.01 12.47
C VAL A 56 -10.64 -1.63 11.90
N GLY A 57 -11.60 -1.84 12.80
CA GLY A 57 -13.02 -1.69 12.50
C GLY A 57 -13.42 -0.21 12.58
N MET A 58 -12.64 0.67 11.95
CA MET A 58 -13.10 2.02 11.69
C MET A 58 -14.14 1.92 10.58
N ASP A 59 -15.40 1.92 10.97
CA ASP A 59 -16.46 2.47 10.14
C ASP A 59 -15.89 3.74 9.47
N GLN A 60 -15.87 3.77 8.14
CA GLN A 60 -15.34 4.89 7.36
C GLN A 60 -15.88 6.25 7.82
N TYR A 61 -17.06 6.28 8.45
CA TYR A 61 -17.68 7.48 9.02
C TYR A 61 -16.92 8.05 10.24
N ASN A 62 -16.36 7.23 11.14
CA ASN A 62 -15.63 7.74 12.30
C ASN A 62 -14.28 8.39 11.94
N ARG A 63 -13.66 7.96 10.82
CA ARG A 63 -12.40 8.56 10.34
C ARG A 63 -12.65 9.92 9.69
N ALA A 64 -13.76 10.07 8.97
CA ALA A 64 -14.16 11.37 8.42
C ALA A 64 -14.44 12.38 9.54
N GLU A 65 -15.16 11.99 10.60
CA GLU A 65 -15.40 12.86 11.76
C GLU A 65 -14.11 13.22 12.51
N ALA A 66 -13.23 12.25 12.78
CA ALA A 66 -11.95 12.52 13.44
C ALA A 66 -11.05 13.46 12.61
N LEU A 67 -11.06 13.31 11.28
CA LEU A 67 -10.34 14.21 10.38
C LEU A 67 -10.98 15.60 10.35
N VAL A 68 -12.30 15.69 10.35
CA VAL A 68 -13.01 16.98 10.42
C VAL A 68 -12.71 17.68 11.73
N GLU A 69 -12.69 16.99 12.86
CA GLU A 69 -12.34 17.59 14.16
C GLU A 69 -10.90 18.12 14.17
N ILE A 70 -9.94 17.32 13.70
CA ILE A 70 -8.53 17.72 13.62
C ILE A 70 -8.36 18.90 12.67
N LEU A 71 -8.97 18.86 11.49
CA LEU A 71 -8.86 19.92 10.47
C LEU A 71 -9.64 21.18 10.87
N SER A 72 -10.74 21.07 11.63
CA SER A 72 -11.48 22.23 12.15
C SER A 72 -10.70 22.99 13.24
N GLY A 73 -9.76 22.31 13.91
CA GLY A 73 -8.82 22.94 14.84
C GLY A 73 -7.65 23.66 14.15
N VAL A 74 -7.50 23.51 12.83
CA VAL A 74 -6.44 24.13 12.04
C VAL A 74 -6.93 25.48 11.52
N SER A 75 -6.13 26.54 11.69
CA SER A 75 -6.48 27.86 11.17
C SER A 75 -6.68 27.84 9.64
N ASP A 76 -7.64 28.61 9.13
CA ASP A 76 -7.98 28.66 7.70
C ASP A 76 -6.76 28.89 6.80
N SER A 77 -5.80 29.70 7.24
CA SER A 77 -4.55 29.95 6.53
C SER A 77 -3.69 28.69 6.37
N THR A 78 -3.67 27.84 7.39
CA THR A 78 -2.91 26.59 7.41
C THR A 78 -3.63 25.51 6.61
N LEU A 79 -4.97 25.47 6.68
CA LEU A 79 -5.79 24.58 5.87
C LEU A 79 -5.66 24.92 4.38
N ASN A 80 -5.70 26.20 4.02
CA ASN A 80 -5.50 26.67 2.64
C ASN A 80 -4.11 26.33 2.11
N LEU A 81 -3.07 26.45 2.95
CA LEU A 81 -1.71 26.06 2.56
C LEU A 81 -1.59 24.54 2.34
N LEU A 82 -2.17 23.73 3.23
CA LEU A 82 -2.22 22.28 3.09
C LEU A 82 -2.93 21.87 1.79
N MET A 83 -4.09 22.47 1.52
CA MET A 83 -4.86 22.20 0.31
C MET A 83 -4.10 22.62 -0.95
N ALA A 84 -3.40 23.75 -0.92
CA ALA A 84 -2.55 24.17 -2.04
C ALA A 84 -1.40 23.18 -2.30
N MET A 85 -0.74 22.68 -1.24
CA MET A 85 0.32 21.68 -1.37
C MET A 85 -0.21 20.33 -1.90
N LEU A 86 -1.36 19.88 -1.40
CA LEU A 86 -1.97 18.64 -1.88
C LEU A 86 -2.39 18.75 -3.35
N HIS A 87 -2.96 19.88 -3.75
CA HIS A 87 -3.34 20.13 -5.15
C HIS A 87 -2.11 20.20 -6.07
N GLN A 88 -0.99 20.77 -5.61
CA GLN A 88 0.28 20.77 -6.35
C GLN A 88 0.80 19.35 -6.59
N ILE A 89 0.83 18.53 -5.54
CA ILE A 89 1.33 17.13 -5.62
C ILE A 89 0.42 16.28 -6.52
N SER A 90 -0.90 16.49 -6.47
CA SER A 90 -1.85 15.80 -7.35
C SER A 90 -1.71 16.24 -8.80
N SER A 91 -1.51 17.53 -9.07
CA SER A 91 -1.33 18.06 -10.43
C SER A 91 -0.03 17.59 -11.10
N GLU A 92 1.07 17.47 -10.35
CA GLU A 92 2.35 16.95 -10.87
C GLU A 92 2.27 15.48 -11.30
N ARG A 93 1.37 14.69 -10.69
CA ARG A 93 1.13 13.28 -11.02
C ARG A 93 0.35 13.11 -12.31
N GLU A 94 -0.54 14.04 -12.67
CA GLU A 94 -1.27 14.03 -13.94
C GLU A 94 -0.41 14.51 -15.13
N ASN A 95 0.56 15.41 -14.90
CA ASN A 95 1.38 15.98 -15.96
C ASN A 95 2.61 15.11 -16.36
N SER A 96 2.92 14.05 -15.60
CA SER A 96 4.02 13.12 -15.89
C SER A 96 3.62 11.92 -16.77
N GLY A 97 2.39 11.90 -17.29
CA GLY A 97 1.83 10.82 -18.10
C GLY A 97 1.94 10.95 -19.63
N THR A 98 2.68 11.93 -20.18
CA THR A 98 2.65 12.21 -21.64
C THR A 98 4.00 12.44 -22.31
N GLU A 99 5.05 11.72 -21.94
CA GLU A 99 6.25 11.60 -22.80
C GLU A 99 6.81 10.17 -22.84
N VAL A 100 6.10 9.28 -23.53
CA VAL A 100 6.74 8.14 -24.21
C VAL A 100 6.28 8.17 -25.67
N GLY A 101 6.76 9.18 -26.39
CA GLY A 101 6.72 9.21 -27.85
C GLY A 101 7.73 8.21 -28.39
N ILE A 102 7.32 6.94 -28.51
CA ILE A 102 8.02 5.95 -29.33
C ILE A 102 7.83 6.42 -30.79
N ASN A 103 8.72 7.27 -31.28
CA ASN A 103 8.81 7.51 -32.71
C ASN A 103 9.59 6.36 -33.34
N SER A 104 8.80 5.40 -33.80
CA SER A 104 9.15 4.28 -34.65
C SER A 104 9.92 4.74 -35.90
N SER A 105 10.87 3.88 -36.29
CA SER A 105 11.78 3.91 -37.44
C SER A 105 11.22 4.46 -38.78
N PRO A 106 12.11 4.93 -39.68
CA PRO A 106 11.72 5.42 -41.00
C PRO A 106 11.39 4.24 -41.93
N LEU A 107 10.24 4.34 -42.60
CA LEU A 107 9.94 3.57 -43.81
C LEU A 107 9.80 4.58 -44.95
N GLN A 108 10.92 4.87 -45.63
CA GLN A 108 11.07 5.03 -47.08
C GLN A 108 12.54 4.84 -47.45
#